data_AF-A0AAV9HKT2-F1
#
_entry.id   AF-A0AAV9HKT2-F1
#
_cell.length_a   1.000
_cell.length_b   1.000
_cell.length_c   1.000
_cell.angle_alpha   90.00
_cell.angle_beta   90.00
_cell.angle_gamma   90.00
#
_symmetry.space_group_name_H-M   'P 1'
#
loop_
_entity.id
_entity.type
_entity.pdbx_description
1 polymer ?
#
loop_
_entity_poly.entity_id
_entity_poly.type
_entity_poly.pdbx_seq_one_letter_code
_entity_poly.pdbx_strand_id
1 'polypeptide(L)'
;MTEYYSSNAEILWDVFLASVPLLVGATFKPSAMAFAASMGASYWLISTFTTTGLFWYYVVAIAAWWALESYGDYSDLIQPGKTPTVAGWLRILLLTKLAWVNVLKPPRIRPDESPYRGRLFALRKRRGVRPTVLKVAPSRQADQKASPAMYYRLVHLLRMYQVRDPTALRIRMSFLEEGIQALFWNLGDRSPGAINQREEWGGEIVHVHATDGSLHLQLHPEDVKTVIEAGWGERHPLCANNRWLFRFLYHGLRERRLPVPEGWTLVYAPRNNGELDAIRPIVTAAIWYATRGELHPVTINTIYPDPLAGGVQQQQEIKRWPWWEFLYGLIPAPPASRTVAPCTCGPGCSGGGGGIDTTTIIDTTTNTSTKKQPANRGDAAVPAAETKESHPQDG
;
A
#
# COMPACT_ATOMS: atom_id res chain seq x y z
N MET A 1 -10.77 39.19 -36.00
CA MET A 1 -12.22 39.10 -35.65
C MET A 1 -12.89 37.85 -36.23
N THR A 2 -12.14 36.85 -36.71
CA THR A 2 -12.69 35.62 -37.32
C THR A 2 -12.60 34.38 -36.41
N GLU A 3 -12.10 34.52 -35.17
CA GLU A 3 -11.89 33.39 -34.24
C GLU A 3 -13.09 33.10 -33.32
N TYR A 4 -14.18 33.87 -33.37
CA TYR A 4 -15.26 33.76 -32.39
C TYR A 4 -16.50 32.97 -32.86
N TYR A 5 -16.61 32.66 -34.15
CA TYR A 5 -17.80 32.00 -34.73
C TYR A 5 -17.45 30.64 -35.32
N SER A 6 -18.17 29.60 -34.90
CA SER A 6 -17.91 28.21 -35.30
C SER A 6 -18.64 27.84 -36.60
N SER A 7 -19.64 28.63 -37.02
CA SER A 7 -20.32 28.45 -38.31
C SER A 7 -20.97 29.74 -38.84
N ASN A 8 -21.22 29.79 -40.15
CA ASN A 8 -21.98 30.88 -40.78
C ASN A 8 -23.41 31.02 -40.24
N ALA A 9 -23.98 29.95 -39.67
CA ALA A 9 -25.31 29.98 -39.08
C ALA A 9 -25.35 30.80 -37.77
N GLU A 10 -24.28 30.76 -36.97
CA GLU A 10 -24.17 31.56 -35.75
C GLU A 10 -24.06 33.06 -36.06
N ILE A 11 -23.32 33.40 -37.12
CA ILE A 11 -23.22 34.78 -37.62
C ILE A 11 -24.60 35.28 -38.05
N LEU A 12 -25.36 34.47 -38.79
CA LEU A 12 -26.71 34.83 -39.23
C LEU A 12 -27.68 34.95 -38.05
N TRP A 13 -27.53 34.11 -37.02
CA TRP A 13 -28.35 34.16 -35.82
C TRP A 13 -28.07 35.42 -34.98
N ASP A 14 -26.81 35.78 -34.82
CA ASP A 14 -26.40 37.01 -34.10
C ASP A 14 -26.84 38.27 -34.86
N VAL A 15 -26.70 38.28 -36.20
CA VAL A 15 -27.20 39.38 -37.04
C VAL A 15 -28.72 39.50 -36.95
N PHE A 16 -29.44 38.37 -36.93
CA PHE A 16 -30.88 38.36 -36.76
C PHE A 16 -31.30 38.88 -35.37
N LEU A 17 -30.71 38.36 -34.29
CA LEU A 17 -31.02 38.81 -32.93
C LEU A 17 -30.64 40.28 -32.68
N ALA A 18 -29.53 40.75 -33.26
CA ALA A 18 -29.12 42.15 -33.17
C ALA A 18 -30.04 43.10 -33.98
N SER A 19 -30.73 42.58 -35.00
CA SER A 19 -31.66 43.38 -35.83
C SER A 19 -33.10 43.40 -35.31
N VAL A 20 -33.49 42.47 -34.44
CA VAL A 20 -34.84 42.46 -33.81
C VAL A 20 -35.16 43.78 -33.07
N PRO A 21 -34.29 44.35 -32.23
CA PRO A 21 -34.54 45.64 -31.59
C PRO A 21 -34.67 46.82 -32.58
N LEU A 22 -33.93 46.77 -33.70
CA LEU A 22 -34.00 47.78 -34.76
C LEU A 22 -35.33 47.70 -35.52
N LEU A 23 -35.83 46.50 -35.80
CA LEU A 23 -37.12 46.27 -36.48
C LEU A 23 -38.31 46.62 -35.58
N VAL A 24 -38.24 46.31 -34.28
CA VAL A 24 -39.24 46.73 -33.28
C VAL A 24 -39.20 48.26 -33.08
N GLY A 25 -38.02 48.86 -33.08
CA GLY A 25 -37.86 50.32 -33.01
C GLY A 25 -38.41 51.05 -34.25
N ALA A 26 -38.23 50.47 -35.44
CA ALA A 26 -38.74 51.04 -36.69
C ALA A 26 -40.27 50.99 -36.81
N THR A 27 -40.92 50.02 -36.18
CA THR A 27 -42.37 49.80 -36.29
C THR A 27 -43.20 50.60 -35.27
N PHE A 28 -42.64 50.93 -34.10
CA PHE A 28 -43.42 51.55 -33.00
C PHE A 28 -43.02 52.98 -32.60
N LYS A 29 -42.07 53.63 -33.30
CA LYS A 29 -41.53 54.98 -32.96
C LYS A 29 -41.30 55.18 -31.44
N PRO A 30 -40.51 54.33 -30.78
CA PRO A 30 -40.26 54.45 -29.35
C PRO A 30 -39.54 55.77 -29.03
N SER A 31 -39.74 56.29 -27.82
CA SER A 31 -38.93 57.40 -27.31
C SER A 31 -37.45 56.99 -27.26
N ALA A 32 -36.54 57.96 -27.38
CA ALA A 32 -35.09 57.69 -27.32
C ALA A 32 -34.69 56.91 -26.05
N MET A 33 -35.38 57.13 -24.94
CA MET A 33 -35.19 56.38 -23.70
C MET A 33 -35.62 54.91 -23.80
N ALA A 34 -36.74 54.61 -24.46
CA ALA A 34 -37.19 53.23 -24.67
C ALA A 34 -36.26 52.46 -25.61
N PHE A 35 -35.71 53.12 -26.63
CA PHE A 35 -34.70 52.54 -27.51
C PHE A 35 -33.38 52.26 -26.77
N ALA A 36 -32.88 53.20 -25.98
CA ALA A 36 -31.67 53.02 -25.16
C ALA A 36 -31.85 51.92 -24.09
N ALA A 37 -33.02 51.83 -23.45
CA ALA A 37 -33.33 50.77 -22.50
C ALA A 37 -33.39 49.38 -23.18
N SER A 38 -33.97 49.29 -24.37
CA SER A 38 -33.99 48.05 -25.16
C SER A 38 -32.57 47.61 -25.55
N MET A 39 -31.73 48.52 -26.02
CA MET A 39 -30.32 48.25 -26.33
C MET A 39 -29.54 47.76 -25.10
N GLY A 40 -29.71 48.42 -23.95
CA GLY A 40 -29.09 48.02 -22.69
C GLY A 40 -29.56 46.64 -22.22
N ALA A 41 -30.85 46.35 -22.34
CA ALA A 41 -31.41 45.03 -22.02
C ALA A 41 -30.89 43.94 -22.97
N SER A 42 -30.83 44.21 -24.28
CA SER A 42 -30.27 43.26 -25.27
C SER A 42 -28.78 43.00 -25.01
N TYR A 43 -27.97 44.04 -24.76
CA TYR A 43 -26.55 43.87 -24.40
C TYR A 43 -26.38 43.10 -23.09
N TRP A 44 -27.18 43.42 -22.07
CA TRP A 44 -27.14 42.70 -20.79
C TRP A 44 -27.56 41.24 -20.94
N LEU A 45 -28.58 40.93 -21.73
CA LEU A 45 -29.00 39.56 -22.02
C LEU A 45 -27.91 38.80 -22.79
N ILE A 46 -27.37 39.36 -23.88
CA ILE A 46 -26.29 38.73 -24.67
C ILE A 46 -25.06 38.52 -23.80
N SER A 47 -24.63 39.53 -23.03
CA SER A 47 -23.50 39.43 -22.12
C SER A 47 -23.77 38.35 -21.06
N THR A 48 -24.94 38.33 -20.42
CA THR A 48 -25.27 37.35 -19.40
C THR A 48 -25.34 35.92 -19.97
N PHE A 49 -25.96 35.72 -21.13
CA PHE A 49 -26.03 34.39 -21.77
C PHE A 49 -24.67 33.92 -22.26
N THR A 50 -23.83 34.81 -22.81
CA THR A 50 -22.47 34.46 -23.26
C THR A 50 -21.53 34.22 -22.08
N THR A 51 -21.56 35.05 -21.02
CA THR A 51 -20.73 34.82 -19.82
C THR A 51 -21.18 33.60 -19.04
N THR A 52 -22.49 33.34 -18.95
CA THR A 52 -23.03 32.14 -18.31
C THR A 52 -22.73 30.89 -19.14
N GLY A 53 -22.85 30.98 -20.47
CA GLY A 53 -22.47 29.92 -21.39
C GLY A 53 -20.98 29.57 -21.32
N LEU A 54 -20.11 30.58 -21.34
CA LEU A 54 -18.66 30.42 -21.16
C LEU A 54 -18.33 29.84 -19.78
N PHE A 55 -18.98 30.31 -18.72
CA PHE A 55 -18.82 29.75 -17.38
C PHE A 55 -19.16 28.25 -17.36
N TRP A 56 -20.33 27.86 -17.88
CA TRP A 56 -20.71 26.45 -17.93
C TRP A 56 -19.80 25.62 -18.85
N TYR A 57 -19.34 26.20 -19.95
CA TYR A 57 -18.34 25.57 -20.82
C TYR A 57 -17.06 25.27 -20.04
N TYR A 58 -16.50 26.24 -19.30
CA TYR A 58 -15.32 26.01 -18.47
C TYR A 58 -15.58 24.99 -17.36
N VAL A 59 -16.73 25.06 -16.69
CA VAL A 59 -17.11 24.09 -15.66
C VAL A 59 -17.18 22.67 -16.23
N VAL A 60 -17.84 22.49 -17.38
CA VAL A 60 -17.96 21.18 -18.05
C VAL A 60 -16.60 20.72 -18.57
N ALA A 61 -15.77 21.60 -19.13
CA ALA A 61 -14.44 21.27 -19.61
C ALA A 61 -13.52 20.82 -18.46
N ILE A 62 -13.54 21.54 -17.33
CA ILE A 62 -12.79 21.17 -16.13
C ILE A 62 -13.31 19.84 -15.57
N ALA A 63 -14.63 19.65 -15.48
CA ALA A 63 -15.23 18.41 -15.00
C ALA A 63 -14.91 17.22 -15.92
N ALA A 64 -14.94 17.42 -17.23
CA ALA A 64 -14.59 16.41 -18.22
C ALA A 64 -13.09 16.05 -18.13
N TRP A 65 -12.22 17.05 -17.99
CA TRP A 65 -10.79 16.83 -17.80
C TRP A 65 -10.50 16.03 -16.53
N TRP A 66 -11.10 16.43 -15.39
CA TRP A 66 -11.00 15.68 -14.13
C TRP A 66 -11.55 14.25 -14.24
N ALA A 67 -12.65 14.06 -14.96
CA ALA A 67 -13.23 12.73 -15.19
C ALA A 67 -12.29 11.84 -16.03
N LEU A 68 -11.67 12.40 -17.08
CA LEU A 68 -10.71 11.69 -17.92
C LEU A 68 -9.44 11.33 -17.14
N GLU A 69 -8.88 12.27 -16.38
CA GLU A 69 -7.71 12.02 -15.52
C GLU A 69 -8.02 10.95 -14.46
N SER A 70 -9.15 11.08 -13.75
CA SER A 70 -9.57 10.09 -12.75
C SER A 70 -9.84 8.71 -13.35
N TYR A 71 -10.38 8.64 -14.57
CA TYR A 71 -10.58 7.37 -15.26
C TYR A 71 -9.25 6.77 -15.74
N GLY A 72 -8.30 7.60 -16.16
CA GLY A 72 -6.92 7.20 -16.46
C GLY A 72 -6.24 6.57 -15.25
N ASP A 73 -6.28 7.25 -14.10
CA ASP A 73 -5.78 6.71 -12.83
C ASP A 73 -6.43 5.37 -12.49
N TYR A 74 -7.76 5.27 -12.62
CA TYR A 74 -8.46 4.01 -12.39
C TYR A 74 -7.99 2.90 -13.35
N SER A 75 -7.82 3.23 -14.64
CA SER A 75 -7.36 2.28 -15.66
C SER A 75 -5.98 1.71 -15.32
N ASP A 76 -5.07 2.56 -14.85
CA ASP A 76 -3.70 2.16 -14.49
C ASP A 76 -3.64 1.28 -13.24
N LEU A 77 -4.66 1.34 -12.38
CA LEU A 77 -4.75 0.55 -11.16
C LEU A 77 -5.37 -0.82 -11.36
N ILE A 78 -6.14 -1.00 -12.44
CA ILE A 78 -6.76 -2.29 -12.75
C ILE A 78 -5.68 -3.32 -13.05
N GLN A 79 -5.88 -4.53 -12.52
CA GLN A 79 -4.93 -5.62 -12.67
C GLN A 79 -4.72 -6.00 -14.15
N PRO A 80 -3.51 -6.45 -14.52
CA PRO A 80 -3.25 -6.96 -15.86
C PRO A 80 -4.27 -8.04 -16.26
N GLY A 81 -4.89 -7.88 -17.42
CA GLY A 81 -5.89 -8.83 -17.95
C GLY A 81 -7.35 -8.51 -17.61
N LYS A 82 -7.63 -7.47 -16.82
CA LYS A 82 -8.98 -6.95 -16.62
C LYS A 82 -9.21 -5.69 -17.44
N THR A 83 -10.40 -5.56 -18.03
CA THR A 83 -10.76 -4.38 -18.81
C THR A 83 -11.32 -3.28 -17.89
N PRO A 84 -10.75 -2.06 -17.92
CA PRO A 84 -11.29 -0.95 -17.14
C PRO A 84 -12.65 -0.54 -17.69
N THR A 85 -13.69 -0.58 -16.86
CA THR A 85 -15.05 -0.16 -17.24
C THR A 85 -15.45 1.14 -16.56
N VAL A 86 -16.18 2.00 -17.28
CA VAL A 86 -16.74 3.26 -16.73
C VAL A 86 -17.68 2.97 -15.55
N ALA A 87 -18.47 1.89 -15.64
CA ALA A 87 -19.35 1.47 -14.54
C ALA A 87 -18.57 1.09 -13.27
N GLY A 88 -17.42 0.41 -13.42
CA GLY A 88 -16.52 0.09 -12.31
C GLY A 88 -15.93 1.33 -11.66
N TRP A 89 -15.43 2.26 -12.47
CA TRP A 89 -14.91 3.56 -12.03
C TRP A 89 -15.96 4.36 -11.25
N LEU A 90 -17.16 4.58 -11.82
CA LEU A 90 -18.25 5.29 -11.16
C LEU A 90 -18.67 4.63 -9.85
N ARG A 91 -18.70 3.28 -9.82
CA ARG A 91 -19.00 2.53 -8.60
C ARG A 91 -17.97 2.81 -7.51
N ILE A 92 -16.68 2.82 -7.84
CA ILE A 92 -15.62 3.07 -6.85
C ILE A 92 -15.69 4.52 -6.36
N LEU A 93 -15.90 5.49 -7.24
CA LEU A 93 -16.10 6.89 -6.85
C LEU A 93 -17.26 7.04 -5.87
N LEU A 94 -18.41 6.44 -6.20
CA LEU A 94 -19.60 6.45 -5.35
C LEU A 94 -19.33 5.80 -3.99
N LEU A 95 -18.71 4.61 -3.98
CA LEU A 95 -18.41 3.89 -2.75
C LEU A 95 -17.44 4.65 -1.85
N THR A 96 -16.39 5.24 -2.43
CA THR A 96 -15.40 6.05 -1.70
C THR A 96 -16.05 7.30 -1.12
N LYS A 97 -16.91 7.97 -1.90
CA LYS A 97 -17.65 9.15 -1.44
C LYS A 97 -18.66 8.81 -0.34
N LEU A 98 -19.36 7.68 -0.44
CA LEU A 98 -20.31 7.22 0.57
C LEU A 98 -19.59 6.79 1.86
N ALA A 99 -18.45 6.11 1.71
CA ALA A 99 -17.60 5.70 2.82
C ALA A 99 -17.07 6.92 3.59
N TRP A 100 -16.54 7.93 2.89
CA TRP A 100 -16.00 9.20 3.44
C TRP A 100 -15.24 9.00 4.76
N VAL A 101 -14.28 8.08 4.71
CA VAL A 101 -13.41 7.72 5.84
C VAL A 101 -12.24 8.68 5.91
N ASN A 102 -11.90 9.16 7.10
CA ASN A 102 -10.60 9.77 7.34
C ASN A 102 -9.57 8.64 7.49
N VAL A 103 -8.76 8.42 6.45
CA VAL A 103 -7.78 7.33 6.38
C VAL A 103 -6.69 7.43 7.45
N LEU A 104 -6.43 8.63 7.98
CA LEU A 104 -5.45 8.89 9.04
C LEU A 104 -6.07 8.87 10.45
N LYS A 105 -7.35 8.54 10.60
CA LYS A 105 -7.98 8.40 11.91
C LYS A 105 -8.18 6.93 12.24
N PRO A 106 -7.64 6.43 13.37
CA PRO A 106 -7.81 5.03 13.76
C PRO A 106 -9.31 4.69 13.97
N PRO A 107 -9.70 3.42 13.78
CA PRO A 107 -11.06 3.00 14.06
C PRO A 107 -11.37 3.05 15.55
N ARG A 108 -12.65 3.03 15.90
CA ARG A 108 -13.08 2.97 17.30
C ARG A 108 -12.93 1.53 17.78
N ILE A 109 -12.41 1.36 18.99
CA ILE A 109 -12.36 0.05 19.64
C ILE A 109 -13.78 -0.29 20.07
N ARG A 110 -14.25 -1.49 19.71
CA ARG A 110 -15.55 -1.98 20.17
C ARG A 110 -15.40 -2.60 21.57
N PRO A 111 -16.42 -2.52 22.44
CA PRO A 111 -16.35 -3.13 23.76
C PRO A 111 -16.15 -4.65 23.75
N ASP A 112 -16.62 -5.31 22.69
CA ASP A 112 -16.52 -6.76 22.44
C ASP A 112 -15.29 -7.15 21.60
N GLU A 113 -14.37 -6.22 21.35
CA GLU A 113 -13.17 -6.50 20.57
C GLU A 113 -12.26 -7.49 21.31
N SER A 114 -11.84 -8.56 20.61
CA SER A 114 -10.95 -9.59 21.15
C SER A 114 -9.78 -9.85 20.20
N PRO A 115 -8.51 -9.75 20.61
CA PRO A 115 -8.05 -9.36 21.94
C PRO A 115 -8.48 -7.94 22.33
N TYR A 116 -8.60 -7.68 23.64
CA TYR A 116 -9.11 -6.39 24.17
C TYR A 116 -8.17 -5.19 23.95
N ARG A 117 -6.93 -5.46 23.53
CA ARG A 117 -5.86 -4.48 23.37
C ARG A 117 -5.03 -4.78 22.14
N GLY A 118 -4.36 -3.77 21.60
CA GLY A 118 -3.32 -3.96 20.59
C GLY A 118 -2.07 -4.59 21.18
N ARG A 119 -1.20 -5.08 20.31
CA ARG A 119 0.11 -5.64 20.65
C ARG A 119 1.25 -4.66 20.33
N LEU A 120 1.04 -3.77 19.39
CA LEU A 120 2.09 -3.00 18.79
C LEU A 120 2.38 -1.76 19.66
N PHE A 121 3.46 -1.83 20.42
CA PHE A 121 3.96 -0.75 21.26
C PHE A 121 5.29 -0.22 20.71
N ALA A 122 5.54 1.08 20.89
CA ALA A 122 6.82 1.72 20.60
C ALA A 122 7.38 1.51 19.17
N LEU A 123 6.52 1.54 18.15
CA LEU A 123 6.98 1.46 16.75
C LEU A 123 7.82 2.70 16.40
N ARG A 124 9.04 2.49 15.90
CA ARG A 124 9.93 3.58 15.49
C ARG A 124 9.26 4.45 14.43
N LYS A 125 9.32 5.78 14.57
CA LYS A 125 8.78 6.70 13.57
C LYS A 125 9.47 6.51 12.21
N ARG A 126 8.67 6.47 11.15
CA ARG A 126 9.16 6.44 9.76
C ARG A 126 9.82 7.79 9.43
N ARG A 127 10.97 7.75 8.75
CA ARG A 127 11.72 8.95 8.37
C ARG A 127 11.15 9.58 7.09
N GLY A 128 11.09 10.91 7.04
CA GLY A 128 10.67 11.66 5.85
C GLY A 128 9.16 11.78 5.72
N VAL A 129 8.72 12.31 4.56
CA VAL A 129 7.31 12.52 4.26
C VAL A 129 6.58 11.21 3.98
N ARG A 130 5.29 11.18 4.28
CA ARG A 130 4.43 10.06 3.92
C ARG A 130 4.37 9.89 2.40
N PRO A 131 4.28 8.65 1.90
CA PRO A 131 4.00 8.41 0.49
C PRO A 131 2.63 8.95 0.09
N THR A 132 2.53 9.31 -1.17
CA THR A 132 1.26 9.64 -1.80
C THR A 132 0.50 8.35 -2.09
N VAL A 133 -0.69 8.21 -1.51
CA VAL A 133 -1.60 7.09 -1.77
C VAL A 133 -2.78 7.61 -2.58
N LEU A 134 -3.13 6.87 -3.62
CA LEU A 134 -4.29 7.20 -4.44
C LEU A 134 -5.55 7.04 -3.59
N LYS A 135 -6.35 8.10 -3.51
CA LYS A 135 -7.56 8.17 -2.67
C LYS A 135 -8.74 7.37 -3.26
N VAL A 136 -8.46 6.41 -4.12
CA VAL A 136 -9.41 5.65 -4.92
C VAL A 136 -9.08 4.17 -4.75
N ALA A 137 -10.07 3.29 -4.82
CA ALA A 137 -9.79 1.85 -4.90
C ALA A 137 -9.44 1.47 -6.35
N PRO A 138 -8.52 0.53 -6.61
CA PRO A 138 -7.62 -0.15 -5.68
C PRO A 138 -6.65 0.82 -4.97
N SER A 139 -6.50 0.69 -3.66
CA SER A 139 -5.62 1.55 -2.87
C SER A 139 -4.16 1.24 -3.20
N ARG A 140 -3.46 2.17 -3.86
CA ARG A 140 -2.05 2.01 -4.26
C ARG A 140 -1.19 3.18 -3.84
N GLN A 141 0.09 2.87 -3.65
CA GLN A 141 1.12 3.85 -3.37
C GLN A 141 1.67 4.39 -4.71
N ALA A 142 1.55 5.70 -4.92
CA ALA A 142 1.96 6.36 -6.16
C ALA A 142 3.49 6.57 -6.22
N ASP A 143 4.10 6.96 -5.10
CA ASP A 143 5.53 7.24 -4.98
C ASP A 143 6.21 6.30 -3.96
N GLN A 144 7.52 6.47 -3.72
CA GLN A 144 8.29 5.71 -2.71
C GLN A 144 8.14 4.17 -2.78
N LYS A 145 7.97 3.63 -3.99
CA LYS A 145 7.74 2.20 -4.24
C LYS A 145 8.93 1.34 -3.83
N ALA A 146 8.66 0.10 -3.40
CA ALA A 146 9.72 -0.88 -3.16
C ALA A 146 10.39 -1.28 -4.48
N SER A 147 11.68 -1.64 -4.41
CA SER A 147 12.34 -2.33 -5.52
C SER A 147 11.80 -3.75 -5.66
N PRO A 148 11.91 -4.38 -6.85
CA PRO A 148 11.51 -5.78 -7.04
C PRO A 148 12.18 -6.74 -6.04
N ALA A 149 13.46 -6.52 -5.73
CA ALA A 149 14.19 -7.29 -4.72
C ALA A 149 13.56 -7.16 -3.32
N MET A 150 13.09 -5.97 -2.96
CA MET A 150 12.42 -5.73 -1.68
C MET A 150 11.01 -6.35 -1.65
N TYR A 151 10.27 -6.32 -2.77
CA TYR A 151 9.02 -7.07 -2.91
C TYR A 151 9.21 -8.56 -2.64
N TYR A 152 10.23 -9.20 -3.24
CA TYR A 152 10.52 -10.61 -2.97
C TYR A 152 10.91 -10.87 -1.52
N ARG A 153 11.59 -9.94 -0.84
CA ARG A 153 11.87 -10.03 0.60
C ARG A 153 10.59 -9.99 1.45
N LEU A 154 9.61 -9.17 1.08
CA LEU A 154 8.30 -9.14 1.74
C LEU A 154 7.52 -10.44 1.53
N VAL A 155 7.48 -10.95 0.29
CA VAL A 155 6.84 -12.25 0.00
C VAL A 155 7.54 -13.38 0.77
N HIS A 156 8.87 -13.36 0.82
CA HIS A 156 9.64 -14.33 1.60
C HIS A 156 9.37 -14.23 3.10
N LEU A 157 9.22 -13.01 3.64
CA LEU A 157 8.81 -12.81 5.04
C LEU A 157 7.48 -13.50 5.35
N LEU A 158 6.46 -13.35 4.48
CA LEU A 158 5.18 -14.02 4.66
C LEU A 158 5.29 -15.55 4.58
N ARG A 159 6.11 -16.06 3.65
CA ARG A 159 6.40 -17.50 3.54
C ARG A 159 7.09 -18.03 4.80
N MET A 160 8.00 -17.28 5.40
CA MET A 160 8.66 -17.69 6.65
C MET A 160 7.66 -17.87 7.80
N TYR A 161 6.67 -16.99 7.94
CA TYR A 161 5.60 -17.17 8.93
C TYR A 161 4.77 -18.42 8.64
N GLN A 162 4.39 -18.64 7.38
CA GLN A 162 3.64 -19.83 6.98
C GLN A 162 4.41 -21.14 7.19
N VAL A 163 5.73 -21.17 6.94
CA VAL A 163 6.57 -22.35 7.19
C VAL A 163 6.76 -22.60 8.69
N ARG A 164 6.80 -21.54 9.50
CA ARG A 164 6.95 -21.65 10.96
C ARG A 164 5.70 -22.23 11.61
N ASP A 165 4.52 -21.82 11.16
CA ASP A 165 3.24 -22.22 11.74
C ASP A 165 2.29 -22.81 10.66
N PRO A 166 2.66 -23.94 10.01
CA PRO A 166 2.01 -24.43 8.80
C PRO A 166 0.59 -24.97 9.01
N THR A 167 0.25 -25.35 10.24
CA THR A 167 -1.11 -25.77 10.61
C THR A 167 -2.04 -24.59 10.78
N ALA A 168 -1.53 -23.46 11.27
CA ALA A 168 -2.31 -22.27 11.59
C ALA A 168 -2.29 -21.22 10.47
N LEU A 169 -1.28 -21.19 9.61
CA LEU A 169 -1.14 -20.18 8.56
C LEU A 169 -1.05 -20.83 7.17
N ARG A 170 -1.70 -20.20 6.19
CA ARG A 170 -1.69 -20.67 4.78
C ARG A 170 -1.54 -19.50 3.82
N ILE A 171 -0.88 -19.74 2.68
CA ILE A 171 -0.81 -18.77 1.58
C ILE A 171 -1.78 -19.19 0.48
N ARG A 172 -2.64 -18.27 0.05
CA ARG A 172 -3.62 -18.47 -1.03
C ARG A 172 -3.77 -17.17 -1.83
N MET A 173 -4.56 -17.20 -2.89
CA MET A 173 -4.97 -15.96 -3.56
C MET A 173 -5.83 -15.12 -2.59
N SER A 174 -5.59 -13.81 -2.59
CA SER A 174 -6.28 -12.85 -1.74
C SER A 174 -7.78 -12.87 -2.04
N PHE A 175 -8.55 -12.77 -0.97
CA PHE A 175 -9.99 -12.72 -0.99
C PHE A 175 -10.47 -11.28 -1.26
N LEU A 176 -9.75 -10.31 -0.72
CA LEU A 176 -10.02 -8.88 -0.81
C LEU A 176 -9.54 -8.27 -2.12
N GLU A 177 -8.50 -8.84 -2.71
CA GLU A 177 -8.00 -8.40 -3.99
C GLU A 177 -7.61 -9.59 -4.89
N GLU A 178 -8.28 -9.73 -6.03
CA GLU A 178 -8.01 -10.83 -6.95
C GLU A 178 -6.56 -10.81 -7.47
N GLY A 179 -6.01 -11.92 -7.97
CA GLY A 179 -4.72 -11.91 -8.66
C GLY A 179 -3.46 -11.71 -7.77
N ILE A 180 -3.60 -11.51 -6.46
CA ILE A 180 -2.47 -11.33 -5.53
C ILE A 180 -2.43 -12.46 -4.50
N GLN A 181 -1.24 -12.87 -4.05
CA GLN A 181 -1.09 -13.83 -2.96
C GLN A 181 -1.17 -13.14 -1.59
N ALA A 182 -1.90 -13.77 -0.66
CA ALA A 182 -2.05 -13.32 0.71
C ALA A 182 -1.76 -14.44 1.72
N LEU A 183 -1.36 -14.03 2.92
CA LEU A 183 -1.29 -14.87 4.10
C LEU A 183 -2.65 -14.87 4.81
N PHE A 184 -3.12 -16.06 5.15
CA PHE A 184 -4.40 -16.29 5.81
C PHE A 184 -4.21 -17.05 7.11
N TRP A 185 -5.10 -16.80 8.07
CA TRP A 185 -5.35 -17.73 9.15
C TRP A 185 -6.06 -18.98 8.60
N ASN A 186 -5.55 -20.15 8.93
CA ASN A 186 -6.09 -21.41 8.48
C ASN A 186 -7.32 -21.80 9.30
N LEU A 187 -8.48 -21.37 8.83
CA LEU A 187 -9.79 -21.71 9.39
C LEU A 187 -10.30 -23.11 8.95
N GLY A 188 -9.45 -23.92 8.30
CA GLY A 188 -9.83 -25.19 7.66
C GLY A 188 -10.62 -25.00 6.37
N ASP A 189 -11.52 -25.94 6.07
CA ASP A 189 -12.43 -25.94 4.91
C ASP A 189 -13.57 -24.91 5.02
N ARG A 190 -13.55 -24.07 6.05
CA ARG A 190 -14.57 -23.04 6.23
C ARG A 190 -14.47 -22.00 5.11
N SER A 191 -15.59 -21.84 4.41
CA SER A 191 -15.96 -20.68 3.59
C SER A 191 -15.83 -19.38 4.40
N PRO A 192 -15.86 -18.19 3.75
CA PRO A 192 -15.86 -16.91 4.47
C PRO A 192 -16.85 -16.93 5.64
N GLY A 193 -16.42 -16.43 6.80
CA GLY A 193 -17.21 -16.45 8.04
C GLY A 193 -18.54 -15.72 7.89
N ALA A 194 -19.43 -15.90 8.87
CA ALA A 194 -20.74 -15.25 8.81
C ALA A 194 -20.60 -13.72 8.84
N ILE A 195 -21.63 -13.02 8.36
CA ILE A 195 -21.68 -11.56 8.36
C ILE A 195 -21.50 -11.04 9.79
N ASN A 196 -20.68 -9.99 9.97
CA ASN A 196 -20.25 -9.43 11.26
C ASN A 196 -19.26 -10.28 12.08
N GLN A 197 -18.74 -11.39 11.53
CA GLN A 197 -17.61 -12.11 12.14
C GLN A 197 -16.28 -11.58 11.58
N ARG A 198 -15.19 -11.73 12.34
CA ARG A 198 -13.86 -11.28 11.88
C ARG A 198 -13.40 -12.06 10.64
N GLU A 199 -13.87 -13.28 10.50
CA GLU A 199 -13.53 -14.22 9.45
C GLU A 199 -14.34 -14.02 8.15
N GLU A 200 -15.18 -12.98 8.06
CA GLU A 200 -16.05 -12.63 6.91
C GLU A 200 -15.29 -12.50 5.57
N TRP A 201 -13.97 -12.31 5.63
CA TRP A 201 -13.04 -12.25 4.50
C TRP A 201 -12.12 -13.49 4.39
N GLY A 202 -12.59 -14.65 4.86
CA GLY A 202 -11.88 -15.93 4.72
C GLY A 202 -10.63 -16.10 5.58
N GLY A 203 -10.42 -15.19 6.53
CA GLY A 203 -9.25 -15.15 7.42
C GLY A 203 -8.03 -14.45 6.81
N GLU A 204 -8.20 -13.58 5.81
CA GLU A 204 -7.08 -12.84 5.21
C GLU A 204 -6.39 -11.94 6.24
N ILE A 205 -5.08 -12.10 6.38
CA ILE A 205 -4.27 -11.34 7.35
C ILE A 205 -3.50 -10.24 6.65
N VAL A 206 -2.77 -10.59 5.59
CA VAL A 206 -1.90 -9.65 4.89
C VAL A 206 -1.67 -10.07 3.44
N HIS A 207 -1.62 -9.10 2.53
CA HIS A 207 -1.11 -9.30 1.18
C HIS A 207 -0.15 -8.18 0.78
N VAL A 208 0.65 -8.45 -0.26
CA VAL A 208 1.68 -7.53 -0.76
C VAL A 208 1.41 -7.23 -2.22
N HIS A 209 1.34 -5.94 -2.57
CA HIS A 209 1.20 -5.51 -3.95
C HIS A 209 2.53 -5.67 -4.70
N ALA A 210 2.51 -6.36 -5.85
CA ALA A 210 3.70 -6.54 -6.69
C ALA A 210 4.14 -5.23 -7.38
N THR A 211 3.20 -4.31 -7.63
CA THR A 211 3.44 -3.08 -8.41
C THR A 211 4.16 -2.00 -7.62
N ASP A 212 3.91 -1.88 -6.31
CA ASP A 212 4.47 -0.82 -5.47
C ASP A 212 5.14 -1.33 -4.17
N GLY A 213 4.94 -2.60 -3.80
CA GLY A 213 5.47 -3.22 -2.59
C GLY A 213 4.81 -2.77 -1.28
N SER A 214 3.71 -2.03 -1.36
CA SER A 214 2.87 -1.75 -0.20
C SER A 214 2.11 -3.01 0.24
N LEU A 215 1.65 -3.00 1.49
CA LEU A 215 0.96 -4.12 2.10
C LEU A 215 -0.42 -3.69 2.55
N HIS A 216 -1.40 -4.58 2.42
CA HIS A 216 -2.63 -4.47 3.19
C HIS A 216 -2.62 -5.45 4.34
N LEU A 217 -2.95 -4.99 5.54
CA LEU A 217 -3.00 -5.82 6.75
C LEU A 217 -4.29 -5.63 7.52
N GLN A 218 -4.77 -6.73 8.12
CA GLN A 218 -5.80 -6.70 9.14
C GLN A 218 -5.18 -6.50 10.53
N LEU A 219 -5.38 -5.32 11.11
CA LEU A 219 -4.82 -4.94 12.41
C LEU A 219 -5.90 -4.70 13.47
N HIS A 220 -5.49 -4.81 14.75
CA HIS A 220 -6.29 -4.34 15.89
C HIS A 220 -6.45 -2.81 15.82
N PRO A 221 -7.59 -2.21 16.20
CA PRO A 221 -7.77 -0.75 16.17
C PRO A 221 -6.67 0.08 16.86
N GLU A 222 -6.12 -0.40 17.97
CA GLU A 222 -4.97 0.24 18.63
C GLU A 222 -3.66 0.09 17.85
N ASP A 223 -3.45 -1.05 17.18
CA ASP A 223 -2.25 -1.24 16.35
C ASP A 223 -2.32 -0.34 15.10
N VAL A 224 -3.52 -0.14 14.55
CA VAL A 224 -3.77 0.84 13.49
C VAL A 224 -3.39 2.24 13.97
N LYS A 225 -3.77 2.61 15.19
CA LYS A 225 -3.38 3.90 15.79
C LYS A 225 -1.85 4.01 15.85
N THR A 226 -1.15 3.00 16.38
CA THR A 226 0.32 3.00 16.44
C THR A 226 0.97 3.11 15.06
N VAL A 227 0.48 2.36 14.06
CA VAL A 227 0.99 2.41 12.67
C VAL A 227 0.81 3.78 12.05
N ILE A 228 -0.37 4.39 12.23
CA ILE A 228 -0.64 5.74 11.72
C ILE A 228 0.23 6.75 12.45
N GLU A 229 0.26 6.79 13.78
CA GLU A 229 1.02 7.77 14.55
C GLU A 229 2.53 7.70 14.28
N ALA A 230 3.06 6.50 14.03
CA ALA A 230 4.44 6.28 13.65
C ALA A 230 4.75 6.56 12.16
N GLY A 231 3.74 6.86 11.34
CA GLY A 231 3.93 7.24 9.93
C GLY A 231 4.13 6.07 8.96
N TRP A 232 3.71 4.86 9.34
CA TRP A 232 3.91 3.63 8.56
C TRP A 232 2.74 3.24 7.68
N GLY A 233 1.56 3.82 7.87
CA GLY A 233 0.41 3.50 7.06
C GLY A 233 -0.79 4.41 7.28
N GLU A 234 -1.85 4.05 6.60
CA GLU A 234 -3.17 4.68 6.62
C GLU A 234 -4.26 3.64 6.35
N ARG A 235 -5.48 3.89 6.80
CA ARG A 235 -6.60 2.95 6.63
C ARG A 235 -7.06 2.91 5.18
N HIS A 236 -7.63 1.78 4.77
CA HIS A 236 -8.24 1.69 3.45
C HIS A 236 -9.44 2.66 3.33
N PRO A 237 -9.63 3.38 2.21
CA PRO A 237 -10.70 4.36 2.05
C PRO A 237 -12.12 3.81 2.25
N LEU A 238 -12.29 2.49 2.07
CA LEU A 238 -13.57 1.78 2.25
C LEU A 238 -13.79 1.20 3.66
N CYS A 239 -12.92 1.48 4.65
CA CYS A 239 -13.10 1.05 6.04
C CYS A 239 -14.18 1.85 6.79
N ALA A 240 -15.39 1.88 6.24
CA ALA A 240 -16.54 2.63 6.75
C ALA A 240 -17.47 1.79 7.64
N ASN A 241 -16.95 0.71 8.24
CA ASN A 241 -17.75 -0.30 8.95
C ASN A 241 -18.46 0.23 10.19
N ASN A 242 -18.05 1.38 10.72
CA ASN A 242 -18.69 2.06 11.85
C ASN A 242 -19.77 3.07 11.42
N ARG A 243 -19.99 3.28 10.12
CA ARG A 243 -21.02 4.19 9.62
C ARG A 243 -22.34 3.47 9.43
N TRP A 244 -23.37 3.97 10.10
CA TRP A 244 -24.72 3.40 10.04
C TRP A 244 -25.21 3.24 8.60
N LEU A 245 -25.10 4.27 7.75
CA LEU A 245 -25.60 4.19 6.36
C LEU A 245 -24.87 3.12 5.54
N PHE A 246 -23.56 2.98 5.72
CA PHE A 246 -22.76 1.99 5.01
C PHE A 246 -23.09 0.57 5.48
N ARG A 247 -23.23 0.36 6.80
CA ARG A 247 -23.72 -0.91 7.37
C ARG A 247 -25.13 -1.24 6.89
N PHE A 248 -26.04 -0.29 6.93
CA PHE A 248 -27.43 -0.46 6.49
C PHE A 248 -27.51 -0.85 5.03
N LEU A 249 -26.74 -0.19 4.14
CA LEU A 249 -26.75 -0.48 2.71
C LEU A 249 -26.21 -1.89 2.39
N TYR A 250 -25.17 -2.34 3.09
CA TYR A 250 -24.53 -3.63 2.83
C TYR A 250 -25.22 -4.77 3.56
N HIS A 251 -25.35 -4.69 4.89
CA HIS A 251 -25.90 -5.77 5.69
C HIS A 251 -27.43 -5.79 5.71
N GLY A 252 -28.08 -4.62 5.67
CA GLY A 252 -29.53 -4.52 5.70
C GLY A 252 -30.14 -4.70 4.32
N LEU A 253 -29.90 -3.76 3.41
CA LEU A 253 -30.59 -3.72 2.12
C LEU A 253 -30.08 -4.77 1.12
N ARG A 254 -28.79 -5.09 1.18
CA ARG A 254 -28.13 -5.98 0.20
C ARG A 254 -27.83 -7.36 0.75
N GLU A 255 -27.99 -7.58 2.06
CA GLU A 255 -27.60 -8.81 2.75
C GLU A 255 -26.19 -9.31 2.34
N ARG A 256 -25.29 -8.35 2.15
CA ARG A 256 -23.91 -8.57 1.68
C ARG A 256 -22.91 -8.13 2.74
N ARG A 257 -21.73 -8.72 2.64
CA ARG A 257 -20.56 -8.33 3.41
C ARG A 257 -20.06 -6.94 3.09
N LEU A 258 -19.41 -6.32 4.06
CA LEU A 258 -18.70 -5.06 3.84
C LEU A 258 -17.50 -5.28 2.90
N PRO A 259 -17.13 -4.30 2.06
CA PRO A 259 -16.05 -4.46 1.08
C PRO A 259 -14.71 -4.83 1.71
N VAL A 260 -14.40 -4.24 2.86
CA VAL A 260 -13.16 -4.47 3.60
C VAL A 260 -13.43 -4.48 5.11
N PRO A 261 -12.57 -5.16 5.90
CA PRO A 261 -12.67 -5.09 7.36
C PRO A 261 -12.32 -3.71 7.92
N GLU A 262 -12.69 -3.46 9.19
CA GLU A 262 -12.60 -2.12 9.80
C GLU A 262 -11.15 -1.67 10.06
N GLY A 263 -10.29 -2.64 10.39
CA GLY A 263 -8.86 -2.48 10.64
C GLY A 263 -7.98 -2.68 9.39
N TRP A 264 -8.57 -2.79 8.20
CA TRP A 264 -7.84 -3.00 6.96
C TRP A 264 -6.98 -1.76 6.65
N THR A 265 -5.66 -1.92 6.76
CA THR A 265 -4.70 -0.81 6.75
C THR A 265 -3.71 -1.01 5.62
N LEU A 266 -3.51 0.03 4.80
CA LEU A 266 -2.40 0.11 3.88
C LEU A 266 -1.14 0.50 4.66
N VAL A 267 -0.17 -0.41 4.70
CA VAL A 267 1.17 -0.15 5.22
C VAL A 267 2.10 0.11 4.05
N TYR A 268 2.86 1.18 4.18
CA TYR A 268 3.70 1.69 3.11
C TYR A 268 4.87 0.76 2.79
N ALA A 269 5.30 0.78 1.53
CA ALA A 269 6.39 -0.02 1.03
C ALA A 269 7.72 0.32 1.75
N PRO A 270 8.49 -0.68 2.24
CA PRO A 270 9.80 -0.43 2.83
C PRO A 270 10.82 -0.05 1.75
N ARG A 271 11.60 1.01 2.02
CA ARG A 271 12.62 1.52 1.10
C ARG A 271 13.98 0.82 1.25
N ASN A 272 14.24 0.25 2.42
CA ASN A 272 15.50 -0.41 2.77
C ASN A 272 15.29 -1.47 3.85
N ASN A 273 16.34 -2.21 4.20
CA ASN A 273 16.27 -3.28 5.20
C ASN A 273 15.88 -2.76 6.59
N GLY A 274 16.32 -1.56 6.98
CA GLY A 274 15.92 -0.97 8.25
C GLY A 274 14.42 -0.67 8.32
N GLU A 275 13.79 -0.32 7.21
CA GLU A 275 12.33 -0.20 7.13
C GLU A 275 11.65 -1.56 7.13
N LEU A 276 12.19 -2.55 6.44
CA LEU A 276 11.69 -3.92 6.48
C LEU A 276 11.63 -4.46 7.92
N ASP A 277 12.63 -4.14 8.74
CA ASP A 277 12.65 -4.53 10.17
C ASP A 277 11.56 -3.85 10.99
N ALA A 278 11.08 -2.67 10.58
CA ALA A 278 9.91 -2.03 11.18
C ALA A 278 8.59 -2.63 10.67
N ILE A 279 8.55 -3.20 9.47
CA ILE A 279 7.38 -3.91 8.93
C ILE A 279 7.15 -5.24 9.65
N ARG A 280 8.23 -5.96 10.02
CA ARG A 280 8.14 -7.25 10.71
C ARG A 280 7.19 -7.25 11.92
N PRO A 281 7.35 -6.36 12.93
CA PRO A 281 6.47 -6.34 14.09
C PRO A 281 5.03 -5.97 13.75
N ILE A 282 4.80 -5.18 12.70
CA ILE A 282 3.45 -4.85 12.21
C ILE A 282 2.78 -6.12 11.64
N VAL A 283 3.50 -6.91 10.84
CA VAL A 283 3.02 -8.20 10.34
C VAL A 283 2.77 -9.17 11.49
N THR A 284 3.67 -9.23 12.48
CA THR A 284 3.47 -10.06 13.68
C THR A 284 2.22 -9.65 14.45
N ALA A 285 1.95 -8.35 14.58
CA ALA A 285 0.74 -7.83 15.23
C ALA A 285 -0.53 -8.21 14.45
N ALA A 286 -0.50 -8.16 13.11
CA ALA A 286 -1.60 -8.62 12.27
C ALA A 286 -1.89 -10.12 12.47
N ILE A 287 -0.85 -10.96 12.47
CA ILE A 287 -0.98 -12.40 12.71
C ILE A 287 -1.55 -12.67 14.10
N TRP A 288 -1.00 -12.02 15.12
CA TRP A 288 -1.47 -12.14 16.50
C TRP A 288 -2.95 -11.75 16.62
N TYR A 289 -3.36 -10.63 16.02
CA TYR A 289 -4.74 -10.18 16.04
C TYR A 289 -5.67 -11.14 15.29
N ALA A 290 -5.29 -11.61 14.10
CA ALA A 290 -6.09 -12.54 13.32
C ALA A 290 -6.29 -13.88 14.04
N THR A 291 -5.25 -14.39 14.70
CA THR A 291 -5.27 -15.65 15.47
C THR A 291 -5.74 -15.49 16.91
N ARG A 292 -6.37 -14.37 17.24
CA ARG A 292 -6.93 -14.10 18.59
C ARG A 292 -5.91 -14.23 19.73
N GLY A 293 -4.64 -13.98 19.40
CA GLY A 293 -3.52 -14.03 20.32
C GLY A 293 -2.86 -15.38 20.51
N GLU A 294 -3.31 -16.43 19.80
CA GLU A 294 -2.73 -17.77 19.86
C GLU A 294 -1.29 -17.79 19.31
N LEU A 295 -1.07 -17.17 18.15
CA LEU A 295 0.27 -17.08 17.58
C LEU A 295 0.99 -15.83 18.07
N HIS A 296 2.27 -16.04 18.39
CA HIS A 296 3.16 -15.02 18.93
C HIS A 296 2.56 -14.31 20.17
N PRO A 297 2.29 -14.98 21.29
CA PRO A 297 1.74 -14.30 22.47
C PRO A 297 2.63 -13.15 22.96
N VAL A 298 2.02 -12.14 23.60
CA VAL A 298 2.74 -11.05 24.25
C VAL A 298 3.34 -11.59 25.54
N THR A 299 4.65 -11.77 25.59
CA THR A 299 5.35 -12.16 26.82
C THR A 299 5.80 -10.91 27.59
N ILE A 300 5.86 -10.98 28.93
CA ILE A 300 6.17 -9.83 29.80
C ILE A 300 7.52 -9.14 29.45
N ASN A 301 8.42 -9.84 28.74
CA ASN A 301 9.71 -9.32 28.28
C ASN A 301 9.72 -8.81 26.83
N THR A 302 8.58 -8.69 26.14
CA THR A 302 8.51 -8.11 24.78
C THR A 302 8.59 -6.58 24.79
N ILE A 303 9.69 -6.05 25.33
CA ILE A 303 10.21 -4.75 24.90
C ILE A 303 11.01 -5.07 23.64
N TYR A 304 10.61 -4.56 22.48
CA TYR A 304 11.40 -4.71 21.25
C TYR A 304 12.82 -4.19 21.55
N PRO A 305 13.86 -5.03 21.48
CA PRO A 305 15.21 -4.58 21.78
C PRO A 305 15.59 -3.49 20.78
N ASP A 306 16.19 -2.40 21.29
CA ASP A 306 16.84 -1.40 20.46
C ASP A 306 17.96 -2.11 19.66
N PRO A 307 17.94 -2.08 18.31
CA PRO A 307 18.99 -2.70 17.50
C PRO A 307 20.39 -2.15 17.80
N LEU A 308 20.50 -0.99 18.45
CA LEU A 308 21.78 -0.40 18.84
C LEU A 308 22.40 -1.03 20.10
N ALA A 309 21.68 -1.91 20.80
CA ALA A 309 22.19 -2.61 22.00
C ALA A 309 22.78 -3.99 21.71
N GLY A 310 22.67 -4.49 20.47
CA GLY A 310 23.21 -5.80 20.06
C GLY A 310 24.55 -5.66 19.36
N GLY A 311 25.64 -6.04 20.06
CA GLY A 311 26.97 -6.15 19.48
C GLY A 311 26.98 -6.98 18.19
N VAL A 312 27.89 -6.59 17.28
CA VAL A 312 28.23 -7.19 15.99
C VAL A 312 27.70 -8.62 15.82
N GLN A 313 26.51 -8.76 15.25
CA GLN A 313 26.05 -10.07 14.80
C GLN A 313 26.85 -10.46 13.57
N GLN A 314 27.62 -11.53 13.73
CA GLN A 314 28.39 -12.19 12.69
C GLN A 314 27.48 -12.47 11.50
N GLN A 315 27.79 -11.87 10.35
CA GLN A 315 27.13 -12.18 9.08
C GLN A 315 27.24 -13.69 8.85
N GLN A 316 26.13 -14.42 8.99
CA GLN A 316 26.07 -15.78 8.52
C GLN A 316 26.23 -15.75 7.00
N GLU A 317 27.32 -16.33 6.51
CA GLU A 317 27.55 -16.56 5.09
C GLU A 317 26.35 -17.32 4.53
N ILE A 318 25.56 -16.62 3.72
CA ILE A 318 24.48 -17.21 2.94
C ILE A 318 25.14 -18.19 1.98
N LYS A 319 24.93 -19.49 2.19
CA LYS A 319 25.40 -20.54 1.28
C LYS A 319 24.71 -20.36 -0.08
N ARG A 320 25.42 -19.71 -1.02
CA ARG A 320 24.91 -19.42 -2.37
C ARG A 320 24.85 -20.71 -3.20
N TRP A 321 23.72 -20.95 -3.83
CA TRP A 321 23.51 -22.11 -4.73
C TRP A 321 24.11 -21.79 -6.11
N PRO A 322 24.86 -22.71 -6.77
CA PRO A 322 25.61 -22.45 -8.00
C PRO A 322 24.85 -21.78 -9.16
N TRP A 323 23.53 -21.98 -9.28
CA TRP A 323 22.72 -21.38 -10.35
C TRP A 323 22.45 -19.88 -10.15
N TRP A 324 22.67 -19.33 -8.95
CA TRP A 324 22.52 -17.90 -8.66
C TRP A 324 23.64 -17.06 -9.29
N GLU A 325 24.87 -17.57 -9.38
CA GLU A 325 25.99 -16.84 -10.02
C GLU A 325 25.79 -16.72 -11.54
N PHE A 326 25.14 -17.72 -12.17
CA PHE A 326 24.76 -17.66 -13.58
C PHE A 326 23.76 -16.53 -13.88
N LEU A 327 22.75 -16.33 -13.01
CA LEU A 327 21.77 -15.25 -13.18
C LEU A 327 22.35 -13.86 -12.89
N TYR A 328 23.29 -13.73 -11.95
CA TYR A 328 23.99 -12.46 -11.69
C TYR A 328 24.96 -12.09 -12.81
N GLY A 329 25.56 -13.07 -13.49
CA GLY A 329 26.45 -12.84 -14.64
C GLY A 329 25.72 -12.32 -15.90
N LEU A 330 24.40 -12.45 -15.98
CA LEU A 330 23.57 -11.91 -17.07
C LEU A 330 23.16 -10.45 -16.85
N ILE A 331 23.42 -9.89 -15.66
CA ILE A 331 23.14 -8.49 -15.36
C ILE A 331 24.39 -7.68 -15.75
N PRO A 332 24.33 -6.78 -16.73
CA PRO A 332 25.47 -5.93 -17.05
C PRO A 332 25.84 -5.10 -15.82
N ALA A 333 27.11 -5.17 -15.41
CA ALA A 333 27.61 -4.40 -14.29
C ALA A 333 27.33 -2.91 -14.54
N PRO A 334 26.81 -2.17 -13.55
CA PRO A 334 26.62 -0.74 -13.69
C PRO A 334 27.97 -0.08 -14.04
N PRO A 335 27.98 0.96 -14.88
CA PRO A 335 29.21 1.67 -15.21
C PRO A 335 29.87 2.15 -13.91
N ALA A 336 31.16 1.85 -13.76
CA ALA A 336 31.93 2.20 -12.58
C ALA A 336 31.73 3.70 -12.28
N SER A 337 31.18 4.00 -11.10
CA SER A 337 31.07 5.36 -10.61
C SER A 337 32.47 5.97 -10.60
N ARG A 338 32.67 7.05 -11.36
CA ARG A 338 33.89 7.86 -11.34
C ARG A 338 34.30 8.08 -9.88
N THR A 339 35.49 7.61 -9.53
CA THR A 339 36.16 7.92 -8.28
C THR A 339 36.23 9.45 -8.16
N VAL A 340 35.53 9.98 -7.16
CA VAL A 340 35.68 11.38 -6.76
C VAL A 340 37.12 11.53 -6.25
N ALA A 341 37.90 12.38 -6.92
CA ALA A 341 39.25 12.70 -6.50
C ALA A 341 39.24 13.30 -5.07
N PRO A 342 40.21 12.95 -4.20
CA PRO A 342 40.30 13.57 -2.88
C PRO A 342 40.60 15.06 -3.02
N CYS A 343 39.86 15.88 -2.27
CA CYS A 343 40.03 17.31 -2.20
C CYS A 343 41.48 17.66 -1.82
N THR A 344 42.16 18.41 -2.68
CA THR A 344 43.47 18.99 -2.38
C THR A 344 43.28 20.22 -1.49
N CYS A 345 43.61 20.10 -0.22
CA CYS A 345 43.80 21.25 0.66
C CYS A 345 45.08 21.97 0.23
N GLY A 346 44.97 23.22 -0.23
CA GLY A 346 46.13 24.07 -0.48
C GLY A 346 46.85 24.47 0.83
N PRO A 347 48.13 24.87 0.77
CA PRO A 347 48.93 25.17 1.95
C PRO A 347 48.48 26.48 2.59
N GLY A 348 47.81 26.40 3.75
CA GLY A 348 47.36 27.62 4.44
C GLY A 348 46.60 27.50 5.76
N CYS A 349 46.42 26.30 6.33
CA CYS A 349 45.74 26.16 7.63
C CYS A 349 46.66 25.54 8.67
N SER A 350 47.31 26.41 9.43
CA SER A 350 48.06 26.13 10.66
C SER A 350 47.14 26.03 11.88
N GLY A 351 47.43 25.07 12.77
CA GLY A 351 46.85 24.91 14.11
C GLY A 351 46.06 23.60 14.23
N GLY A 352 46.63 22.48 14.68
CA GLY A 352 47.08 22.20 16.05
C GLY A 352 45.96 21.44 16.77
N GLY A 353 46.10 20.26 17.38
CA GLY A 353 47.17 19.31 17.60
C GLY A 353 46.55 18.05 18.26
N GLY A 354 47.30 16.95 18.31
CA GLY A 354 46.97 15.69 19.01
C GLY A 354 46.20 14.69 18.13
N GLY A 355 46.77 13.63 17.56
CA GLY A 355 47.95 12.86 17.95
C GLY A 355 47.55 11.68 18.82
N ILE A 356 47.17 10.55 18.19
CA ILE A 356 47.59 9.20 18.58
C ILE A 356 47.77 8.40 17.28
N ASP A 357 49.03 8.28 16.87
CA ASP A 357 49.51 7.27 15.94
C ASP A 357 49.51 5.89 16.60
N THR A 358 49.15 4.87 15.82
CA THR A 358 49.98 3.66 15.71
C THR A 358 49.62 2.94 14.42
N THR A 359 50.25 3.46 13.37
CA THR A 359 50.98 2.73 12.34
C THR A 359 51.07 1.20 12.49
N THR A 360 50.56 0.52 11.44
CA THR A 360 51.29 -0.40 10.54
C THR A 360 51.79 -1.72 11.19
N ILE A 361 51.88 -2.90 10.57
CA ILE A 361 52.29 -3.27 9.22
C ILE A 361 51.96 -4.80 9.04
N ILE A 362 51.85 -5.24 7.78
CA ILE A 362 52.28 -6.55 7.21
C ILE A 362 51.18 -7.58 6.90
N ASP A 363 50.86 -7.64 5.60
CA ASP A 363 50.54 -8.84 4.84
C ASP A 363 51.56 -9.96 5.04
N THR A 364 51.13 -11.20 5.28
CA THR A 364 51.89 -12.34 4.74
C THR A 364 50.98 -13.47 4.31
N THR A 365 51.22 -13.84 3.06
CA THR A 365 50.66 -14.93 2.30
C THR A 365 51.16 -16.30 2.75
N THR A 366 50.46 -17.32 2.23
CA THR A 366 50.90 -18.70 1.89
C THR A 366 50.88 -19.85 2.90
N ASN A 367 50.13 -20.88 2.46
CA ASN A 367 50.49 -22.30 2.35
C ASN A 367 50.29 -23.29 3.51
N THR A 368 49.28 -24.14 3.29
CA THR A 368 49.35 -25.62 3.24
C THR A 368 50.45 -26.32 4.03
N SER A 369 50.04 -27.17 4.98
CA SER A 369 50.70 -28.47 5.22
C SER A 369 49.82 -29.43 6.03
N THR A 370 49.82 -30.67 5.57
CA THR A 370 49.19 -31.88 6.09
C THR A 370 49.87 -32.42 7.35
N LYS A 371 49.10 -32.99 8.29
CA LYS A 371 49.48 -34.14 9.15
C LYS A 371 48.25 -34.65 9.92
N LYS A 372 47.69 -35.81 9.56
CA LYS A 372 48.02 -37.19 10.00
C LYS A 372 47.46 -37.53 11.40
N GLN A 373 46.45 -38.39 11.39
CA GLN A 373 45.84 -39.14 12.51
C GLN A 373 46.88 -39.96 13.30
N PRO A 374 46.53 -40.41 14.52
CA PRO A 374 46.19 -41.83 14.64
C PRO A 374 44.95 -42.15 15.46
N ALA A 375 44.50 -43.38 15.24
CA ALA A 375 43.31 -44.05 15.75
C ALA A 375 43.37 -44.40 17.25
N ASN A 376 42.20 -44.64 17.84
CA ASN A 376 42.06 -45.77 18.75
C ASN A 376 40.70 -46.46 18.57
N ARG A 377 40.76 -47.79 18.66
CA ARG A 377 39.78 -48.81 18.26
C ARG A 377 39.41 -49.63 19.51
N GLY A 378 38.22 -50.21 19.52
CA GLY A 378 37.73 -51.19 20.51
C GLY A 378 36.23 -50.94 20.77
N ASP A 379 35.30 -51.50 20.00
CA ASP A 379 34.80 -52.91 20.01
C ASP A 379 34.13 -53.24 21.37
N ALA A 380 32.95 -53.85 21.51
CA ALA A 380 31.99 -54.52 20.62
C ALA A 380 30.64 -54.61 21.39
N ALA A 381 29.49 -54.51 20.73
CA ALA A 381 28.57 -55.59 20.35
C ALA A 381 27.46 -56.00 21.36
N VAL A 382 26.27 -56.02 20.77
CA VAL A 382 24.89 -56.46 21.15
C VAL A 382 24.82 -57.94 21.58
N PRO A 383 23.71 -58.46 22.18
CA PRO A 383 22.50 -58.92 21.45
C PRO A 383 21.17 -58.51 22.14
N ALA A 384 20.08 -58.15 21.46
CA ALA A 384 19.08 -58.93 20.72
C ALA A 384 18.30 -59.97 21.55
N ALA A 385 16.99 -59.76 21.73
CA ALA A 385 15.99 -60.81 22.00
C ALA A 385 14.58 -60.37 21.54
N GLU A 386 13.99 -61.18 20.66
CA GLU A 386 12.60 -61.20 20.24
C GLU A 386 11.67 -61.72 21.35
N THR A 387 10.39 -61.32 21.33
CA THR A 387 9.26 -62.25 21.58
C THR A 387 8.00 -61.76 20.87
N LYS A 388 7.32 -62.71 20.20
CA LYS A 388 6.04 -62.65 19.51
C LYS A 388 4.85 -62.97 20.45
N GLU A 389 3.64 -62.73 19.90
CA GLU A 389 2.31 -63.28 20.24
C GLU A 389 1.60 -62.68 21.47
N SER A 390 0.29 -62.39 21.50
CA SER A 390 -0.87 -62.93 20.76
C SER A 390 -2.09 -61.99 20.86
N HIS A 391 -3.04 -62.17 19.94
CA HIS A 391 -4.42 -61.64 19.97
C HIS A 391 -5.28 -62.45 20.96
N PRO A 392 -6.43 -61.92 21.43
CA PRO A 392 -7.69 -62.39 20.83
C PRO A 392 -8.78 -61.32 20.68
N GLN A 393 -9.82 -61.71 19.94
CA GLN A 393 -11.11 -61.04 19.75
C GLN A 393 -12.08 -61.25 20.93
N ASP A 394 -13.18 -60.52 20.85
CA ASP A 394 -14.52 -60.69 21.46
C ASP A 394 -14.91 -59.73 22.60
N GLY A 395 -15.98 -58.97 22.34
CA GLY A 395 -16.66 -58.03 23.23
C GLY A 395 -17.29 -56.85 22.52
#